data_AF-A0A948Z2S2-F1
#
_entry.id   AF-A0A948Z2S2-F1
#
_cell.length_a   1.000
_cell.length_b   1.000
_cell.length_c   1.000
_cell.angle_alpha   90.00
_cell.angle_beta   90.00
_cell.angle_gamma   90.00
#
_symmetry.space_group_name_H-M   'P 1'
#
loop_
_entity.id
_entity.type
_entity.pdbx_description
1 polymer ?
#
loop_
_entity_poly.entity_id
_entity_poly.type
_entity_poly.pdbx_seq_one_letter_code
_entity_poly.pdbx_strand_id
1 'polypeptide(L)'
;HFSKVSNNRMVYLVVLIVLCGCFGCAQKTRITVIRHAEVSLQGIRTLAILKFDGMYEEMVRKALYNKIIKAQNLNKIDDIRVINVDQNSLEYFDYDMDFSQDFEGLRADCVISGEVAATVKNVHDIEKVRIQEGTGEYKEGKNVFGQEAEVEIQRTVIIEVPYVMRQANITVNFNIFNPKTKQRIFADKFSEEYKEKFGGDNEYRSSSGSTISQLPSHNLTLEKLSDKVASRIVAKLSTIEITGVVKFDNGSNKYAMGIGGNKKVKEGIKCARNGEWEKARKMWEDLLSSEPENSAAFYNLGIAYERIGDFENLKIAQKMYKKAVKYGDKGIYLDALYRVKTTISYFSNGQQTR
;
A
#
# COMPACT_ATOMS: atom_id res chain seq x y z
N HIS A 1 -22.61 -46.52 -57.05
CA HIS A 1 -23.72 -46.48 -56.08
C HIS A 1 -23.15 -46.10 -54.72
N PHE A 2 -23.24 -44.84 -54.27
CA PHE A 2 -24.38 -44.25 -53.50
C PHE A 2 -24.87 -45.20 -52.40
N SER A 3 -24.94 -44.89 -51.09
CA SER A 3 -25.09 -43.63 -50.33
C SER A 3 -24.63 -43.91 -48.87
N LYS A 4 -23.90 -43.06 -48.14
CA LYS A 4 -24.27 -41.77 -47.52
C LYS A 4 -25.52 -41.83 -46.64
N VAL A 5 -25.34 -42.09 -45.35
CA VAL A 5 -26.24 -41.65 -44.28
C VAL A 5 -25.48 -40.69 -43.37
N SER A 6 -26.09 -39.53 -43.19
CA SER A 6 -25.70 -38.37 -42.40
C SER A 6 -25.71 -38.64 -40.89
N ASN A 7 -24.89 -37.89 -40.13
CA ASN A 7 -25.41 -36.96 -39.11
C ASN A 7 -24.31 -36.26 -38.30
N ASN A 8 -24.10 -34.97 -38.61
CA ASN A 8 -24.27 -33.86 -37.66
C ASN A 8 -23.79 -34.02 -36.21
N ARG A 9 -22.50 -34.30 -35.98
CA ARG A 9 -21.85 -33.96 -34.69
C ARG A 9 -20.51 -33.22 -34.80
N MET A 10 -20.05 -32.91 -36.01
CA MET A 10 -18.72 -32.33 -36.24
C MET A 10 -18.73 -30.88 -36.78
N VAL A 11 -19.80 -30.11 -36.55
CA VAL A 11 -19.86 -28.67 -36.92
C VAL A 11 -19.99 -27.76 -35.70
N TYR A 12 -20.28 -28.29 -34.51
CA TYR A 12 -20.35 -27.47 -33.28
C TYR A 12 -19.00 -27.28 -32.56
N LEU A 13 -17.91 -27.91 -33.01
CA LEU A 13 -16.61 -27.83 -32.33
C LEU A 13 -15.64 -26.78 -32.90
N VAL A 14 -15.93 -26.20 -34.07
CA VAL A 14 -15.05 -25.20 -34.73
C VAL A 14 -15.56 -23.76 -34.58
N VAL A 15 -16.82 -23.57 -34.20
CA VAL A 15 -17.38 -22.23 -33.94
C VAL A 15 -17.19 -21.77 -32.48
N LEU A 16 -16.80 -22.67 -31.56
CA LEU A 16 -16.64 -22.34 -30.14
C LEU A 16 -15.21 -22.04 -29.68
N ILE A 17 -14.21 -22.12 -30.56
CA ILE A 17 -12.79 -21.81 -30.24
C ILE A 17 -12.36 -20.41 -30.74
N VAL A 18 -13.20 -19.71 -31.53
CA VAL A 18 -12.92 -18.32 -31.96
C VAL A 18 -13.50 -17.27 -30.99
N LEU A 19 -14.30 -17.67 -30.00
CA LEU A 19 -14.93 -16.76 -29.02
C LEU A 19 -14.20 -16.63 -27.67
N CYS A 20 -13.02 -17.22 -27.51
CA CYS A 20 -12.18 -17.05 -26.31
C CYS A 20 -11.02 -16.05 -26.49
N GLY A 21 -11.01 -15.26 -27.57
CA GLY A 21 -9.90 -14.36 -27.92
C GLY A 21 -10.13 -12.86 -27.75
N CYS A 22 -11.29 -12.40 -27.24
CA CYS A 22 -11.64 -10.97 -27.28
C CYS A 22 -12.22 -10.39 -25.99
N PHE A 23 -11.83 -10.89 -24.81
CA PHE A 23 -11.94 -10.07 -23.61
C PHE A 23 -10.70 -9.18 -23.53
N GLY A 24 -10.76 -8.05 -24.24
CA GLY A 24 -9.81 -6.95 -24.16
C GLY A 24 -9.86 -6.30 -22.77
N CYS A 25 -9.37 -7.02 -21.77
CA CYS A 25 -9.14 -6.48 -20.44
C CYS A 25 -8.02 -5.44 -20.59
N ALA A 26 -8.38 -4.16 -20.59
CA ALA A 26 -7.43 -3.09 -20.76
C ALA A 26 -6.32 -3.22 -19.69
N GLN A 27 -5.13 -3.64 -20.12
CA GLN A 27 -4.04 -4.08 -19.23
C GLN A 27 -3.61 -2.96 -18.29
N LYS A 28 -4.09 -3.02 -17.05
CA LYS A 28 -3.63 -2.20 -15.93
C LYS A 28 -2.12 -2.42 -15.77
N THR A 29 -1.32 -1.36 -15.84
CA THR A 29 0.14 -1.44 -15.75
C THR A 29 0.57 -0.92 -14.38
N ARG A 30 1.47 -1.63 -13.71
CA ARG A 30 2.14 -1.13 -12.51
C ARG A 30 3.19 -0.11 -12.95
N ILE A 31 3.03 1.14 -12.53
CA ILE A 31 4.05 2.17 -12.71
C ILE A 31 4.55 2.58 -11.34
N THR A 32 5.85 2.76 -11.21
CA THR A 32 6.43 3.35 -10.00
C THR A 32 6.24 4.85 -10.06
N VAL A 33 5.34 5.37 -9.24
CA VAL A 33 5.10 6.81 -9.03
C VAL A 33 6.00 7.25 -7.88
N ILE A 34 6.78 8.29 -8.07
CA ILE A 34 7.59 8.88 -7.01
C ILE A 34 6.66 9.80 -6.22
N ARG A 35 6.35 9.42 -4.98
CA ARG A 35 5.72 10.31 -4.01
C ARG A 35 6.83 10.95 -3.20
N HIS A 36 7.02 12.26 -3.39
CA HIS A 36 7.95 13.02 -2.56
C HIS A 36 7.48 13.04 -1.10
N ALA A 37 8.46 13.14 -0.19
CA ALA A 37 8.20 13.29 1.23
C ALA A 37 7.20 14.45 1.45
N GLU A 38 6.18 14.21 2.27
CA GLU A 38 5.23 15.26 2.64
C GLU A 38 5.91 16.33 3.51
N VAL A 39 6.94 15.92 4.27
CA VAL A 39 7.84 16.81 4.98
C VAL A 39 9.15 16.88 4.21
N SER A 40 9.43 18.02 3.58
CA SER A 40 10.74 18.27 2.99
C SER A 40 11.76 18.52 4.10
N LEU A 41 12.78 17.68 4.18
CA LEU A 41 13.90 17.83 5.10
C LEU A 41 15.09 18.52 4.44
N GLN A 42 14.88 19.21 3.31
CA GLN A 42 15.94 19.86 2.56
C GLN A 42 16.64 20.94 3.40
N GLY A 43 17.93 20.76 3.64
CA GLY A 43 18.74 21.64 4.50
C GLY A 43 18.82 21.22 5.97
N ILE A 44 18.05 20.23 6.39
CA ILE A 44 18.15 19.59 7.72
C ILE A 44 19.24 18.52 7.63
N ARG A 45 20.29 18.63 8.43
CA ARG A 45 21.42 17.67 8.40
C ARG A 45 21.38 16.69 9.56
N THR A 46 20.70 17.03 10.65
CA THR A 46 20.59 16.21 11.85
C THR A 46 19.14 16.10 12.32
N LEU A 47 18.69 14.86 12.56
CA LEU A 47 17.36 14.55 13.07
C LEU A 47 17.50 13.78 14.39
N ALA A 48 16.96 14.31 15.48
CA ALA A 48 16.87 13.59 16.74
C ALA A 48 15.48 12.98 16.93
N ILE A 49 15.43 11.76 17.47
CA ILE A 49 14.18 11.10 17.86
C ILE A 49 14.19 11.02 19.38
N LEU A 50 13.33 11.82 20.02
CA LEU A 50 13.21 11.81 21.48
C LEU A 50 12.41 10.61 21.94
N LYS A 51 12.40 10.44 23.26
CA LYS A 51 11.41 9.61 23.95
C LYS A 51 10.00 10.14 23.62
N PHE A 52 9.10 9.21 23.32
CA PHE A 52 7.68 9.51 23.21
C PHE A 52 7.03 9.35 24.59
N ASP A 53 5.90 9.99 24.82
CA ASP A 53 5.15 9.84 26.06
C ASP A 53 4.21 8.64 25.98
N GLY A 54 3.82 8.11 27.14
CA GLY A 54 2.85 7.02 27.24
C GLY A 54 3.47 5.62 27.25
N MET A 55 2.62 4.59 27.24
CA MET A 55 3.05 3.19 27.35
C MET A 55 3.55 2.64 26.02
N TYR A 56 4.58 1.80 26.08
CA TYR A 56 5.17 1.14 24.91
C TYR A 56 5.82 2.12 23.92
N GLU A 57 6.12 3.32 24.40
CA GLU A 57 6.78 4.41 23.70
C GLU A 57 8.12 3.98 23.09
N GLU A 58 8.89 3.17 23.82
CA GLU A 58 10.20 2.71 23.38
C GLU A 58 10.11 1.75 22.19
N MET A 59 9.03 0.97 22.08
CA MET A 59 8.80 0.12 20.92
C MET A 59 8.59 0.96 19.66
N VAL A 60 7.80 2.04 19.76
CA VAL A 60 7.57 2.97 18.66
C VAL A 60 8.85 3.71 18.30
N ARG A 61 9.57 4.24 19.29
CA ARG A 61 10.82 4.97 19.09
C ARG A 61 11.88 4.11 18.40
N LYS A 62 12.09 2.89 18.88
CA LYS A 62 13.05 1.93 18.31
C LYS A 62 12.65 1.53 16.89
N ALA A 63 11.36 1.24 16.65
CA ALA A 63 10.86 0.93 15.32
C ALA A 63 11.10 2.10 14.35
N LEU A 64 10.78 3.34 14.77
CA LEU A 64 11.00 4.54 13.98
C LEU A 64 12.47 4.75 13.64
N TYR A 65 13.37 4.66 14.62
CA TYR A 65 14.81 4.76 14.41
C TYR A 65 15.29 3.75 13.35
N ASN A 66 14.94 2.47 13.51
CA ASN A 66 15.34 1.41 12.59
C ASN A 66 14.82 1.64 11.16
N LYS A 67 13.58 2.11 11.00
CA LYS A 67 13.00 2.37 9.68
C LYS A 67 13.64 3.57 8.99
N ILE A 68 14.01 4.62 9.74
CA ILE A 68 14.70 5.80 9.17
C ILE A 68 16.09 5.40 8.69
N ILE A 69 16.89 4.70 9.51
CA ILE A 69 18.21 4.21 9.10
C ILE A 69 18.10 3.31 7.86
N LYS A 70 17.11 2.42 7.83
CA LYS A 70 16.87 1.57 6.65
C LYS A 70 16.50 2.39 5.40
N ALA A 71 15.69 3.44 5.54
CA ALA A 71 15.32 4.29 4.42
C ALA A 71 16.51 5.12 3.90
N GLN A 72 17.41 5.55 4.80
CA GLN A 72 18.67 6.22 4.45
C GLN A 72 19.59 5.32 3.64
N ASN A 73 19.81 4.08 4.09
CA ASN A 73 20.61 3.09 3.35
C ASN A 73 20.06 2.78 1.94
N LEU A 74 18.80 3.12 1.68
CA LEU A 74 18.14 2.97 0.38
C LEU A 74 18.06 4.29 -0.42
N ASN A 75 18.72 5.36 0.03
CA ASN A 75 18.68 6.70 -0.55
C ASN A 75 17.25 7.27 -0.71
N LYS A 76 16.33 6.91 0.21
CA LYS A 76 14.93 7.36 0.18
C LYS A 76 14.66 8.58 1.05
N ILE A 77 15.61 8.93 1.90
CA ILE A 77 15.66 10.15 2.71
C ILE A 77 16.99 10.82 2.37
N ASP A 78 17.03 12.16 2.35
CA ASP A 78 18.28 12.91 2.24
C ASP A 78 19.31 12.42 3.29
N ASP A 79 20.60 12.64 3.04
CA ASP A 79 21.68 12.26 3.98
C ASP A 79 21.57 13.05 5.29
N ILE A 80 20.75 12.52 6.20
CA ILE A 80 20.44 13.09 7.51
C ILE A 80 21.09 12.22 8.57
N ARG A 81 21.91 12.80 9.44
CA ARG A 81 22.44 12.08 10.59
C ARG A 81 21.34 11.92 11.64
N VAL A 82 20.92 10.69 11.91
CA VAL A 82 19.97 10.42 13.01
C VAL A 82 20.73 10.35 14.33
N ILE A 83 20.36 11.21 15.27
CA ILE A 83 20.91 11.21 16.63
C ILE A 83 20.00 10.35 17.48
N ASN A 84 20.54 9.24 17.98
CA ASN A 84 19.88 8.49 19.06
C ASN A 84 20.27 9.18 20.37
N VAL A 85 19.30 9.79 21.04
CA VAL A 85 19.53 10.36 22.36
C VAL A 85 19.42 9.21 23.35
N ASP A 86 20.53 8.89 24.01
CA ASP A 86 20.63 7.75 24.91
C ASP A 86 19.87 8.01 26.22
N GLN A 87 19.28 6.96 26.81
CA GLN A 87 18.38 7.07 27.96
C GLN A 87 19.06 7.63 29.22
N ASN A 88 20.38 7.45 29.36
CA ASN A 88 21.12 7.83 30.57
C ASN A 88 21.44 9.34 30.66
N SER A 89 21.17 10.14 29.63
CA SER A 89 21.38 11.60 29.68
C SER A 89 20.08 12.41 29.70
N LEU A 90 18.93 11.76 29.94
CA LEU A 90 17.58 12.33 29.78
C LEU A 90 16.71 12.27 31.06
N GLU A 91 17.30 12.14 32.25
CA GLU A 91 16.53 12.11 33.52
C GLU A 91 15.92 13.48 33.93
N TYR A 92 16.14 14.55 33.16
CA TYR A 92 15.76 15.92 33.53
C TYR A 92 15.18 16.77 32.38
N PHE A 93 14.44 16.17 31.43
CA PHE A 93 13.59 16.96 30.55
C PHE A 93 12.20 17.03 31.18
N ASP A 94 11.90 18.16 31.81
CA ASP A 94 10.58 18.41 32.39
C ASP A 94 9.53 18.49 31.26
N TYR A 95 8.41 17.80 31.48
CA TYR A 95 7.52 17.21 30.45
C TYR A 95 6.42 18.17 29.95
N ASP A 96 6.40 19.40 30.41
CA ASP A 96 5.48 20.43 29.91
C ASP A 96 6.15 21.22 28.78
N MET A 97 5.37 21.55 27.75
CA MET A 97 5.74 22.24 26.51
C MET A 97 6.37 23.66 26.68
N ASP A 98 6.88 24.02 27.86
CA ASP A 98 7.70 25.19 28.08
C ASP A 98 9.17 24.83 27.79
N PHE A 99 9.49 24.83 26.49
CA PHE A 99 10.84 24.82 25.91
C PHE A 99 11.99 25.01 26.90
N SER A 100 12.45 23.92 27.52
CA SER A 100 13.61 23.95 28.40
C SER A 100 14.88 24.31 27.63
N GLN A 101 15.89 24.84 28.34
CA GLN A 101 17.20 25.22 27.81
C GLN A 101 18.02 24.02 27.28
N ASP A 102 17.56 22.79 27.49
CA ASP A 102 18.33 21.57 27.26
C ASP A 102 18.38 21.12 25.79
N PHE A 103 17.53 21.69 24.92
CA PHE A 103 17.58 21.44 23.48
C PHE A 103 18.82 22.02 22.79
N GLU A 104 19.49 23.01 23.40
CA GLU A 104 20.72 23.61 22.85
C GLU A 104 21.88 22.60 22.81
N GLY A 105 21.92 21.65 23.76
CA GLY A 105 22.92 20.58 23.81
C GLY A 105 22.77 19.51 22.74
N LEU A 106 21.55 19.32 22.21
CA LEU A 106 21.22 18.24 21.28
C LEU A 106 21.85 18.43 19.88
N ARG A 107 22.22 19.66 19.52
CA ARG A 107 22.80 20.05 18.20
C ARG A 107 22.05 19.44 16.99
N ALA A 108 20.75 19.21 17.14
CA ALA A 108 19.88 18.72 16.09
C ALA A 108 19.25 19.89 15.32
N ASP A 109 19.15 19.78 13.99
CA ASP A 109 18.40 20.74 13.18
C ASP A 109 16.89 20.50 13.28
N CYS A 110 16.50 19.27 13.60
CA CYS A 110 15.13 18.84 13.69
C CYS A 110 14.95 17.75 14.75
N VAL A 111 13.80 17.76 15.42
CA VAL A 111 13.48 16.82 16.50
C VAL A 111 12.09 16.22 16.28
N ILE A 112 11.95 14.91 16.50
CA ILE A 112 10.67 14.20 16.53
C ILE A 112 10.36 13.78 17.97
N SER A 113 9.17 14.11 18.45
CA SER A 113 8.62 13.66 19.73
C SER A 113 7.11 13.48 19.61
N GLY A 114 6.46 12.93 20.63
CA GLY A 114 5.03 12.68 20.57
C GLY A 114 4.53 11.83 21.72
N GLU A 115 3.28 11.39 21.61
CA GLU A 115 2.58 10.59 22.61
C GLU A 115 2.08 9.29 21.97
N VAL A 116 2.19 8.19 22.73
CA VAL A 116 1.73 6.85 22.37
C VAL A 116 0.64 6.41 23.34
N ALA A 117 -0.53 6.10 22.78
CA ALA A 117 -1.62 5.44 23.47
C ALA A 117 -1.80 4.04 22.88
N ALA A 118 -1.58 3.00 23.67
CA ALA A 118 -1.75 1.62 23.21
C ALA A 118 -2.62 0.80 24.17
N THR A 119 -3.38 -0.12 23.59
CA THR A 119 -4.17 -1.11 24.34
C THR A 119 -3.98 -2.48 23.71
N VAL A 120 -3.93 -3.51 24.55
CA VAL A 120 -3.87 -4.91 24.10
C VAL A 120 -4.62 -5.77 25.11
N LYS A 121 -5.56 -6.59 24.62
CA LYS A 121 -6.35 -7.50 25.45
C LYS A 121 -6.67 -8.79 24.73
N ASN A 122 -6.90 -9.83 25.54
CA ASN A 122 -7.40 -11.12 25.10
C ASN A 122 -8.82 -11.31 25.63
N VAL A 123 -9.74 -11.59 24.73
CA VAL A 123 -11.10 -12.02 25.09
C VAL A 123 -11.14 -13.53 24.88
N HIS A 124 -11.46 -14.28 25.93
CA HIS A 124 -11.55 -15.73 25.90
C HIS A 124 -13.01 -16.13 25.80
N ASP A 125 -13.30 -17.13 24.97
CA ASP A 125 -14.65 -17.66 24.79
C ASP A 125 -14.57 -19.08 24.18
N ILE A 126 -15.72 -19.73 24.01
CA ILE A 126 -15.86 -21.11 23.54
C ILE A 126 -16.72 -21.13 22.28
N GLU A 127 -16.30 -21.90 21.28
CA GLU A 127 -17.06 -22.11 20.06
C GLU A 127 -17.47 -23.56 19.91
N LYS A 128 -18.70 -23.79 19.43
CA LYS A 128 -19.19 -25.13 19.10
C LYS A 128 -18.77 -25.50 17.68
N VAL A 129 -17.82 -26.41 17.56
CA VAL A 129 -17.22 -26.83 16.29
C VAL A 129 -17.76 -28.21 15.90
N ARG A 130 -18.14 -28.36 14.64
CA ARG A 130 -18.54 -29.66 14.06
C ARG A 130 -17.30 -30.34 13.48
N ILE A 131 -16.95 -31.50 14.01
CA ILE A 131 -15.85 -32.32 13.52
C ILE A 131 -16.38 -33.66 12.99
N GLN A 132 -15.69 -34.20 11.98
CA GLN A 132 -15.86 -35.60 11.57
C GLN A 132 -14.80 -36.41 12.30
N GLU A 133 -15.23 -37.41 13.07
CA GLU A 133 -14.32 -38.36 13.72
C GLU A 133 -14.63 -39.78 13.26
N GLY A 134 -13.57 -40.58 13.16
CA GLY A 134 -13.65 -42.01 12.90
C GLY A 134 -14.35 -42.72 14.05
N THR A 135 -15.30 -43.59 13.73
CA THR A 135 -16.03 -44.39 14.72
C THR A 135 -15.23 -45.61 15.19
N GLY A 136 -14.11 -45.95 14.52
CA GLY A 136 -13.44 -47.24 14.65
C GLY A 136 -14.16 -48.40 13.96
N GLU A 137 -15.36 -48.17 13.40
CA GLU A 137 -16.10 -49.14 12.59
C GLU A 137 -15.83 -48.92 11.10
N TYR A 138 -15.73 -50.01 10.33
CA TYR A 138 -15.38 -49.98 8.92
C TYR A 138 -16.50 -50.56 8.07
N LYS A 139 -16.66 -50.04 6.85
CA LYS A 139 -17.59 -50.58 5.84
C LYS A 139 -16.92 -50.70 4.48
N GLU A 140 -17.35 -51.67 3.68
CA GLU A 140 -16.94 -51.74 2.28
C GLU A 140 -17.39 -50.48 1.52
N GLY A 141 -16.45 -49.85 0.82
CA GLY A 141 -16.66 -48.61 0.09
C GLY A 141 -15.56 -48.33 -0.90
N LYS A 142 -15.51 -47.11 -1.43
CA LYS A 142 -14.43 -46.66 -2.31
C LYS A 142 -13.51 -45.68 -1.58
N ASN A 143 -12.21 -45.88 -1.68
CA ASN A 143 -11.22 -44.95 -1.12
C ASN A 143 -11.15 -43.63 -1.92
N VAL A 144 -10.30 -42.69 -1.48
CA VAL A 144 -10.09 -41.38 -2.15
C VAL A 144 -9.59 -41.46 -3.60
N PHE A 145 -9.19 -42.66 -4.05
CA PHE A 145 -8.76 -42.96 -5.42
C PHE A 145 -9.78 -43.79 -6.22
N GLY A 146 -10.95 -44.08 -5.64
CA GLY A 146 -12.05 -44.79 -6.30
C GLY A 146 -11.96 -46.31 -6.31
N GLN A 147 -10.99 -46.91 -5.60
CA GLN A 147 -10.82 -48.36 -5.49
C GLN A 147 -11.63 -48.92 -4.32
N GLU A 148 -12.12 -50.16 -4.45
CA GLU A 148 -12.80 -50.87 -3.37
C GLU A 148 -11.86 -51.07 -2.18
N ALA A 149 -12.31 -50.64 -1.00
CA ALA A 149 -11.56 -50.68 0.24
C ALA A 149 -12.53 -50.61 1.44
N GLU A 150 -12.07 -51.08 2.60
CA GLU A 150 -12.73 -50.77 3.86
C GLU A 150 -12.48 -49.30 4.21
N VAL A 151 -13.57 -48.54 4.31
CA VAL A 151 -13.55 -47.12 4.66
C VAL A 151 -14.16 -46.96 6.05
N GLU A 152 -13.44 -46.29 6.94
CA GLU A 152 -13.90 -46.00 8.29
C GLU A 152 -15.18 -45.13 8.25
N ILE A 153 -16.19 -45.56 8.99
CA ILE A 153 -17.44 -44.82 9.16
C ILE A 153 -17.12 -43.56 9.98
N GLN A 154 -17.39 -42.41 9.39
CA GLN A 154 -17.25 -41.11 10.06
C GLN A 154 -18.57 -40.74 10.75
N ARG A 155 -18.48 -40.19 11.95
CA ARG A 155 -19.62 -39.54 12.63
C ARG A 155 -19.34 -38.07 12.85
N THR A 156 -20.40 -37.26 12.82
CA THR A 156 -20.32 -35.83 13.14
C THR A 156 -20.51 -35.62 14.63
N VAL A 157 -19.54 -34.99 15.28
CA VAL A 157 -19.63 -34.61 16.69
C VAL A 157 -19.52 -33.09 16.82
N ILE A 158 -20.28 -32.52 17.74
CA ILE A 158 -20.16 -31.11 18.14
C ILE A 158 -19.33 -31.08 19.41
N ILE A 159 -18.17 -30.44 19.33
CA ILE A 159 -17.28 -30.24 20.48
C ILE A 159 -17.19 -28.76 20.79
N GLU A 160 -17.03 -28.46 22.07
CA GLU A 160 -16.78 -27.11 22.58
C GLU A 160 -15.28 -26.84 22.59
N VAL A 161 -14.84 -25.91 21.75
CA VAL A 161 -13.42 -25.62 21.51
C VAL A 161 -13.13 -24.19 21.96
N PRO A 162 -12.18 -23.98 22.90
CA PRO A 162 -11.84 -22.65 23.35
C PRO A 162 -11.21 -21.83 22.21
N TYR A 163 -11.37 -20.52 22.27
CA TYR A 163 -10.66 -19.58 21.43
C TYR A 163 -10.32 -18.29 22.18
N VAL A 164 -9.32 -17.58 21.65
CA VAL A 164 -8.85 -16.29 22.14
C VAL A 164 -8.93 -15.26 21.02
N MET A 165 -9.68 -14.18 21.26
CA MET A 165 -9.68 -12.99 20.41
C MET A 165 -8.65 -12.00 20.93
N ARG A 166 -7.53 -11.87 20.22
CA ARG A 166 -6.57 -10.79 20.45
C ARG A 166 -7.14 -9.51 19.85
N GLN A 167 -7.27 -8.47 20.67
CA GLN A 167 -7.64 -7.13 20.25
C GLN A 167 -6.57 -6.15 20.73
N ALA A 168 -5.97 -5.39 19.82
CA ALA A 168 -4.99 -4.37 20.15
C ALA A 168 -5.16 -3.14 19.27
N ASN A 169 -4.87 -1.97 19.83
CA ASN A 169 -4.78 -0.71 19.10
C ASN A 169 -3.53 0.03 19.57
N ILE A 170 -2.82 0.65 18.65
CA ILE A 170 -1.81 1.67 18.99
C ILE A 170 -2.15 2.95 18.24
N THR A 171 -2.06 4.06 18.94
CA THR A 171 -2.25 5.40 18.41
C THR A 171 -1.06 6.24 18.79
N VAL A 172 -0.46 6.90 17.78
CA VAL A 172 0.73 7.74 17.96
C VAL A 172 0.41 9.11 17.40
N ASN A 173 0.46 10.10 18.29
CA ASN A 173 0.49 11.52 17.93
C ASN A 173 1.95 11.92 17.89
N PHE A 174 2.43 12.54 16.83
CA PHE A 174 3.82 12.98 16.76
C PHE A 174 3.94 14.38 16.18
N ASN A 175 4.97 15.08 16.63
CA ASN A 175 5.34 16.40 16.22
C ASN A 175 6.79 16.40 15.74
N ILE A 176 7.06 17.27 14.78
CA ILE A 176 8.39 17.57 14.27
C ILE A 176 8.59 19.05 14.48
N PHE A 177 9.67 19.44 15.14
CA PHE A 177 9.96 20.86 15.40
C PHE A 177 11.44 21.17 15.21
N ASN A 178 11.70 22.45 14.93
CA ASN A 178 13.05 23.00 14.92
C ASN A 178 13.38 23.46 16.35
N PRO A 179 14.36 22.85 17.02
CA PRO A 179 14.67 23.17 18.41
C PRO A 179 15.26 24.59 18.57
N LYS A 180 15.96 25.12 17.55
CA LYS A 180 16.56 26.45 17.58
C LYS A 180 15.52 27.56 17.47
N THR A 181 14.57 27.41 16.53
CA THR A 181 13.53 28.42 16.28
C THR A 181 12.27 28.18 17.10
N LYS A 182 12.17 27.05 17.81
CA LYS A 182 10.98 26.65 18.58
C LYS A 182 9.72 26.51 17.72
N GLN A 183 9.89 26.38 16.40
CA GLN A 183 8.77 26.29 15.45
C GLN A 183 8.41 24.83 15.19
N ARG A 184 7.12 24.51 15.31
CA ARG A 184 6.57 23.22 14.88
C ARG A 184 6.54 23.16 13.36
N ILE A 185 7.29 22.22 12.78
CA ILE A 185 7.40 21.96 11.35
C ILE A 185 6.23 21.11 10.87
N PHE A 186 5.85 20.10 11.67
CA PHE A 186 4.81 19.14 11.27
C PHE A 186 4.16 18.49 12.50
N ALA A 187 2.92 18.08 12.35
CA ALA A 187 2.20 17.27 13.34
C ALA A 187 1.21 16.35 12.61
N ASP A 188 1.14 15.09 13.02
CA ASP A 188 0.17 14.14 12.48
C ASP A 188 -0.14 13.05 13.51
N LYS A 189 -1.18 12.27 13.21
CA LYS A 189 -1.68 11.20 14.06
C LYS A 189 -1.89 9.93 13.25
N PHE A 190 -1.36 8.83 13.74
CA PHE A 190 -1.63 7.50 13.19
C PHE A 190 -2.25 6.58 14.22
N SER A 191 -3.16 5.72 13.75
CA SER A 191 -3.74 4.65 14.55
C SER A 191 -3.72 3.36 13.73
N GLU A 192 -3.34 2.27 14.38
CA GLU A 192 -3.31 0.93 13.83
C GLU A 192 -4.04 -0.02 14.77
N GLU A 193 -4.89 -0.88 14.19
CA GLU A 193 -5.66 -1.88 14.93
C GLU A 193 -5.22 -3.29 14.53
N TYR A 194 -5.31 -4.20 15.50
CA TYR A 194 -5.12 -5.62 15.31
C TYR A 194 -6.26 -6.38 15.98
N LYS A 195 -6.91 -7.24 15.20
CA LYS A 195 -7.95 -8.14 15.69
C LYS A 195 -7.80 -9.50 15.02
N GLU A 196 -7.58 -10.54 15.81
CA GLU A 196 -7.40 -11.89 15.28
C GLU A 196 -7.93 -12.95 16.27
N LYS A 197 -8.51 -14.02 15.72
CA LYS A 197 -9.03 -15.17 16.46
C LYS A 197 -8.00 -16.30 16.44
N PHE A 198 -7.66 -16.81 17.62
CA PHE A 198 -6.79 -17.95 17.82
C PHE A 198 -7.59 -19.10 18.44
N GLY A 199 -7.66 -20.26 17.79
CA GLY A 199 -8.45 -21.39 18.26
C GLY A 199 -9.88 -21.44 17.75
N GLY A 200 -10.72 -22.21 18.44
CA GLY A 200 -12.07 -22.55 17.99
C GLY A 200 -12.00 -23.48 16.78
N ASP A 201 -12.83 -23.22 15.78
CA ASP A 201 -12.85 -23.96 14.51
C ASP A 201 -11.50 -23.99 13.77
N ASN A 202 -10.63 -22.99 14.00
CA ASN A 202 -9.30 -22.94 13.42
C ASN A 202 -8.39 -24.10 13.86
N GLU A 203 -8.65 -24.75 15.00
CA GLU A 203 -7.88 -25.94 15.44
C GLU A 203 -8.03 -27.14 14.50
N TYR A 204 -9.08 -27.15 13.68
CA TYR A 204 -9.44 -28.28 12.81
C TYR A 204 -9.38 -27.93 11.32
N ARG A 205 -9.01 -26.69 10.97
CA ARG A 205 -8.89 -26.24 9.58
C ARG A 205 -7.47 -26.45 9.07
N SER A 206 -7.30 -27.33 8.06
CA SER A 206 -5.98 -27.69 7.54
C SER A 206 -5.28 -26.60 6.70
N SER A 207 -5.96 -25.51 6.33
CA SER A 207 -5.44 -24.56 5.33
C SER A 207 -5.71 -23.07 5.61
N SER A 208 -6.42 -22.72 6.68
CA SER A 208 -6.71 -21.32 7.01
C SER A 208 -7.10 -21.14 8.48
N GLY A 209 -6.59 -20.08 9.11
CA GLY A 209 -6.87 -19.74 10.50
C GLY A 209 -5.65 -19.91 11.42
N SER A 210 -5.68 -19.23 12.55
CA SER A 210 -4.62 -19.27 13.55
C SER A 210 -5.06 -20.11 14.74
N THR A 211 -4.20 -21.02 15.19
CA THR A 211 -4.45 -21.90 16.34
C THR A 211 -4.07 -21.21 17.64
N ILE A 212 -4.55 -21.71 18.79
CA ILE A 212 -4.17 -21.20 20.13
C ILE A 212 -2.66 -21.27 20.32
N SER A 213 -2.01 -22.33 19.82
CA SER A 213 -0.55 -22.48 19.91
C SER A 213 0.23 -21.40 19.17
N GLN A 214 -0.40 -20.72 18.21
CA GLN A 214 0.19 -19.61 17.45
C GLN A 214 -0.12 -18.23 18.04
N LEU A 215 -0.88 -18.15 19.15
CA LEU A 215 -1.23 -16.89 19.81
C LEU A 215 0.05 -16.12 20.21
N PRO A 216 0.32 -14.95 19.60
CA PRO A 216 1.51 -14.19 19.94
C PRO A 216 1.42 -13.58 21.35
N SER A 217 2.59 -13.29 21.93
CA SER A 217 2.68 -12.48 23.15
C SER A 217 2.12 -11.07 22.91
N HIS A 218 1.67 -10.41 23.97
CA HIS A 218 1.18 -9.02 23.90
C HIS A 218 2.24 -8.10 23.29
N ASN A 219 3.49 -8.26 23.71
CA ASN A 219 4.63 -7.50 23.20
C ASN A 219 4.85 -7.73 21.71
N LEU A 220 4.80 -8.97 21.22
CA LEU A 220 4.99 -9.25 19.79
C LEU A 220 3.87 -8.63 18.94
N THR A 221 2.63 -8.61 19.43
CA THR A 221 1.53 -7.91 18.76
C THR A 221 1.79 -6.40 18.69
N LEU A 222 2.20 -5.80 19.81
CA LEU A 222 2.50 -4.37 19.90
C LEU A 222 3.73 -3.98 19.07
N GLU A 223 4.79 -4.79 19.05
CA GLU A 223 5.97 -4.58 18.20
C GLU A 223 5.56 -4.52 16.72
N LYS A 224 4.74 -5.46 16.25
CA LYS A 224 4.23 -5.46 14.87
C LYS A 224 3.42 -4.19 14.56
N LEU A 225 2.59 -3.73 15.50
CA LEU A 225 1.80 -2.51 15.34
C LEU A 225 2.67 -1.25 15.34
N SER A 226 3.64 -1.16 16.25
CA SER A 226 4.67 -0.11 16.29
C SER A 226 5.47 -0.06 14.99
N ASP A 227 5.82 -1.21 14.43
CA ASP A 227 6.52 -1.30 13.15
C ASP A 227 5.68 -0.76 11.98
N LYS A 228 4.36 -0.98 11.99
CA LYS A 228 3.41 -0.41 11.01
C LYS A 228 3.30 1.10 11.14
N VAL A 229 3.11 1.60 12.37
CA VAL A 229 3.04 3.05 12.63
C VAL A 229 4.35 3.73 12.22
N ALA A 230 5.50 3.21 12.65
CA ALA A 230 6.81 3.72 12.26
C ALA A 230 6.97 3.78 10.74
N SER A 231 6.52 2.74 10.02
CA SER A 231 6.54 2.73 8.55
C SER A 231 5.69 3.85 7.95
N ARG A 232 4.53 4.18 8.55
CA ARG A 232 3.67 5.30 8.12
C ARG A 232 4.30 6.66 8.42
N ILE A 233 4.97 6.81 9.56
CA ILE A 233 5.72 8.03 9.90
C ILE A 233 6.87 8.22 8.91
N VAL A 234 7.71 7.21 8.71
CA VAL A 234 8.82 7.28 7.75
C VAL A 234 8.30 7.53 6.33
N ALA A 235 7.12 7.05 5.99
CA ALA A 235 6.49 7.34 4.71
C ALA A 235 6.14 8.81 4.49
N LYS A 236 5.94 9.59 5.56
CA LYS A 236 5.78 11.06 5.48
C LYS A 236 7.12 11.78 5.30
N LEU A 237 8.21 11.19 5.83
CA LEU A 237 9.56 11.75 5.84
C LEU A 237 10.41 11.36 4.64
N SER A 238 10.06 10.27 3.96
CA SER A 238 10.82 9.70 2.85
C SER A 238 10.14 9.94 1.53
N THR A 239 10.94 10.15 0.50
CA THR A 239 10.48 10.02 -0.88
C THR A 239 10.24 8.54 -1.13
N ILE A 240 8.97 8.16 -1.27
CA ILE A 240 8.59 6.78 -1.55
C ILE A 240 8.22 6.64 -3.01
N GLU A 241 8.93 5.75 -3.68
CA GLU A 241 8.43 5.09 -4.88
C GLU A 241 7.21 4.23 -4.54
N ILE A 242 6.01 4.76 -4.77
CA ILE A 242 4.76 4.00 -4.66
C ILE A 242 4.50 3.38 -6.01
N THR A 243 4.46 2.05 -6.08
CA THR A 243 4.00 1.33 -7.27
C THR A 243 2.49 1.53 -7.41
N GLY A 244 2.09 2.60 -8.10
CA GLY A 244 0.71 2.88 -8.49
C GLY A 244 0.30 2.02 -9.67
N VAL A 245 -0.90 1.46 -9.64
CA VAL A 245 -1.47 0.83 -10.82
C VAL A 245 -2.12 1.93 -11.66
N VAL A 246 -1.51 2.27 -12.79
CA VAL A 246 -2.06 3.27 -13.71
C VAL A 246 -2.42 2.60 -15.03
N LYS A 247 -3.57 3.01 -15.56
CA LYS A 247 -4.04 2.58 -16.87
C LYS A 247 -3.68 3.66 -17.88
N PHE A 248 -2.75 3.34 -18.78
CA PHE A 248 -2.46 4.20 -19.93
C PHE A 248 -3.63 4.20 -20.92
N ASP A 249 -3.78 5.30 -21.65
CA ASP A 249 -4.70 5.37 -22.77
C ASP A 249 -3.97 5.11 -24.08
N ASN A 250 -4.34 4.06 -24.81
CA ASN A 250 -3.74 3.69 -26.08
C ASN A 250 -4.26 4.52 -27.28
N GLY A 251 -5.11 5.52 -27.04
CA GLY A 251 -5.68 6.39 -28.07
C GLY A 251 -6.83 5.74 -28.86
N SER A 252 -7.35 4.59 -28.42
CA SER A 252 -8.56 4.01 -29.02
C SER A 252 -9.80 4.84 -28.68
N ASN A 253 -10.81 4.84 -29.55
CA ASN A 253 -12.09 5.45 -29.23
C ASN A 253 -12.75 4.70 -28.05
N LYS A 254 -13.45 5.44 -27.17
CA LYS A 254 -14.16 4.93 -25.98
C LYS A 254 -15.07 3.73 -26.32
N TYR A 255 -15.67 3.73 -27.51
CA TYR A 255 -16.60 2.70 -27.98
C TYR A 255 -15.94 1.54 -28.74
N ALA A 256 -14.64 1.59 -29.01
CA ALA A 256 -13.97 0.63 -29.89
C ALA A 256 -13.53 -0.68 -29.18
N MET A 257 -13.98 -0.95 -27.94
CA MET A 257 -13.65 -2.15 -27.16
C MET A 257 -12.14 -2.53 -27.17
N GLY A 258 -11.24 -1.54 -27.22
CA GLY A 258 -9.79 -1.77 -27.25
C GLY A 258 -9.20 -2.13 -28.62
N ILE A 259 -10.02 -2.23 -29.67
CA ILE A 259 -9.60 -2.38 -31.06
C ILE A 259 -9.21 -0.98 -31.60
N GLY A 260 -8.07 -0.89 -32.29
CA GLY A 260 -7.53 0.38 -32.79
C GLY A 260 -6.72 1.19 -31.76
N GLY A 261 -6.43 2.45 -32.07
CA GLY A 261 -5.64 3.38 -31.23
C GLY A 261 -4.40 3.92 -31.93
N ASN A 262 -3.87 5.04 -31.42
CA ASN A 262 -2.78 5.76 -32.07
C ASN A 262 -1.44 5.02 -31.91
N LYS A 263 -0.74 4.79 -33.03
CA LYS A 263 0.52 4.04 -33.06
C LYS A 263 1.60 4.69 -32.20
N LYS A 264 1.83 6.00 -32.34
CA LYS A 264 2.83 6.75 -31.56
C LYS A 264 2.50 6.73 -30.05
N VAL A 265 1.22 6.82 -29.70
CA VAL A 265 0.78 6.69 -28.29
C VAL A 265 1.17 5.32 -27.73
N LYS A 266 0.88 4.23 -28.45
CA LYS A 266 1.22 2.85 -28.03
C LYS A 266 2.72 2.63 -27.90
N GLU A 267 3.51 3.18 -28.81
CA GLU A 267 4.98 3.12 -28.73
C GLU A 267 5.51 3.87 -27.50
N GLY A 268 5.00 5.07 -27.21
CA GLY A 268 5.34 5.79 -25.99
C GLY A 268 4.96 5.01 -24.72
N ILE A 269 3.81 4.33 -24.71
CA ILE A 269 3.41 3.42 -23.61
C ILE A 269 4.41 2.27 -23.44
N LYS A 270 4.90 1.70 -24.55
CA LYS A 270 5.92 0.64 -24.51
C LYS A 270 7.22 1.16 -23.91
N CYS A 271 7.68 2.33 -24.30
CA CYS A 271 8.85 2.99 -23.68
C CYS A 271 8.63 3.23 -22.17
N ALA A 272 7.48 3.77 -21.78
CA ALA A 272 7.16 3.98 -20.37
C ALA A 272 7.13 2.67 -19.55
N ARG A 273 6.59 1.59 -20.13
CA ARG A 273 6.59 0.25 -19.54
C ARG A 273 8.00 -0.34 -19.37
N ASN A 274 8.93 0.03 -20.25
CA ASN A 274 10.33 -0.35 -20.17
C ASN A 274 11.15 0.54 -19.22
N GLY A 275 10.54 1.55 -18.59
CA GLY A 275 11.24 2.53 -17.75
C GLY A 275 11.91 3.67 -18.53
N GLU A 276 11.80 3.69 -19.86
CA GLU A 276 12.32 4.74 -20.75
C GLU A 276 11.39 5.97 -20.75
N TRP A 277 11.17 6.58 -19.59
CA TRP A 277 10.19 7.65 -19.39
C TRP A 277 10.49 8.91 -20.20
N GLU A 278 11.76 9.29 -20.33
CA GLU A 278 12.16 10.46 -21.10
C GLU A 278 11.75 10.34 -22.57
N LYS A 279 12.05 9.17 -23.13
CA LYS A 279 11.70 8.83 -24.50
C LYS A 279 10.18 8.78 -24.67
N ALA A 280 9.45 8.20 -23.71
CA ALA A 280 7.99 8.20 -23.73
C ALA A 280 7.40 9.62 -23.75
N ARG A 281 7.91 10.53 -22.90
CA ARG A 281 7.49 11.94 -22.89
C ARG A 281 7.72 12.60 -24.24
N LYS A 282 8.95 12.50 -24.76
CA LYS A 282 9.31 13.07 -26.06
C LYS A 282 8.40 12.56 -27.18
N MET A 283 8.10 11.26 -27.21
CA MET A 283 7.20 10.68 -28.21
C MET A 283 5.78 11.25 -28.13
N TRP A 284 5.26 11.51 -26.93
CA TRP A 284 3.94 12.12 -26.76
C TRP A 284 3.94 13.62 -27.06
N GLU A 285 5.03 14.34 -26.76
CA GLU A 285 5.22 15.75 -27.13
C GLU A 285 5.34 15.93 -28.66
N ASP A 286 6.13 15.08 -29.31
CA ASP A 286 6.27 15.04 -30.77
C ASP A 286 4.92 14.71 -31.45
N LEU A 287 4.15 13.80 -30.84
CA LEU A 287 2.80 13.50 -31.31
C LEU A 287 1.89 14.72 -31.20
N LEU A 288 1.89 15.43 -30.09
CA LEU A 288 1.08 16.65 -29.90
C LEU A 288 1.49 17.79 -30.84
N SER A 289 2.72 17.79 -31.34
CA SER A 289 3.14 18.74 -32.38
C SER A 289 2.44 18.47 -33.72
N SER A 290 2.13 17.20 -34.03
CA SER A 290 1.38 16.79 -35.23
C SER A 290 -0.13 16.65 -35.04
N GLU A 291 -0.57 16.29 -33.83
CA GLU A 291 -1.97 16.08 -33.44
C GLU A 291 -2.28 16.89 -32.18
N PRO A 292 -2.53 18.21 -32.29
CA PRO A 292 -2.61 19.11 -31.14
C PRO A 292 -3.75 18.84 -30.15
N GLU A 293 -4.74 18.04 -30.56
CA GLU A 293 -5.93 17.69 -29.78
C GLU A 293 -5.93 16.23 -29.31
N ASN A 294 -4.79 15.53 -29.39
CA ASN A 294 -4.72 14.13 -28.99
C ASN A 294 -4.86 13.97 -27.45
N SER A 295 -6.08 13.66 -27.00
CA SER A 295 -6.42 13.53 -25.58
C SER A 295 -5.62 12.43 -24.87
N ALA A 296 -5.29 11.34 -25.55
CA ALA A 296 -4.52 10.22 -25.00
C ALA A 296 -3.06 10.61 -24.76
N ALA A 297 -2.46 11.39 -25.68
CA ALA A 297 -1.11 11.92 -25.51
C ALA A 297 -1.04 12.89 -24.31
N PHE A 298 -1.99 13.81 -24.18
CA PHE A 298 -2.09 14.69 -23.01
C PHE A 298 -2.25 13.90 -21.71
N TYR A 299 -3.14 12.90 -21.68
CA TYR A 299 -3.33 12.07 -20.49
C TYR A 299 -2.06 11.30 -20.10
N ASN A 300 -1.40 10.66 -21.06
CA ASN A 300 -0.19 9.90 -20.77
C ASN A 300 1.00 10.79 -20.36
N LEU A 301 1.12 12.02 -20.92
CA LEU A 301 2.06 13.02 -20.42
C LEU A 301 1.75 13.42 -18.98
N GLY A 302 0.47 13.60 -18.65
CA GLY A 302 0.04 13.83 -17.27
C GLY A 302 0.54 12.75 -16.32
N ILE A 303 0.46 11.47 -16.72
CA ILE A 303 1.00 10.34 -15.95
C ILE A 303 2.51 10.45 -15.78
N ALA A 304 3.26 10.80 -16.84
CA ALA A 304 4.71 10.90 -16.75
C ALA A 304 5.17 12.04 -15.82
N TYR A 305 4.47 13.17 -15.82
CA TYR A 305 4.76 14.27 -14.88
C TYR A 305 4.29 13.96 -13.45
N GLU A 306 3.12 13.33 -13.29
CA GLU A 306 2.64 12.87 -11.98
C GLU A 306 3.58 11.83 -11.36
N ARG A 307 4.23 11.00 -12.19
CA ARG A 307 5.27 10.07 -11.75
C ARG A 307 6.47 10.77 -11.13
N ILE A 308 6.88 11.93 -11.64
CA ILE A 308 7.99 12.68 -11.06
C ILE A 308 7.56 13.19 -9.69
N GLY A 309 6.35 13.76 -9.59
CA GLY A 309 5.66 13.93 -8.32
C GLY A 309 6.03 15.16 -7.50
N ASP A 310 7.05 15.94 -7.89
CA ASP A 310 7.31 17.24 -7.26
C ASP A 310 6.20 18.24 -7.57
N PHE A 311 6.12 19.31 -6.78
CA PHE A 311 5.00 20.26 -6.86
C PHE A 311 4.85 20.93 -8.24
N GLU A 312 5.97 21.24 -8.91
CA GLU A 312 5.93 21.87 -10.23
C GLU A 312 5.49 20.87 -11.31
N ASN A 313 6.01 19.64 -11.26
CA ASN A 313 5.59 18.57 -12.15
C ASN A 313 4.13 18.15 -11.90
N LEU A 314 3.63 18.20 -10.67
CA LEU A 314 2.20 17.99 -10.39
C LEU A 314 1.32 19.09 -11.01
N LYS A 315 1.74 20.36 -10.97
CA LYS A 315 1.03 21.44 -11.68
C LYS A 315 1.02 21.22 -13.18
N ILE A 316 2.14 20.77 -13.76
CA ILE A 316 2.22 20.41 -15.17
C ILE A 316 1.28 19.24 -15.48
N ALA A 317 1.30 18.19 -14.66
CA ALA A 317 0.41 17.04 -14.78
C ALA A 317 -1.07 17.48 -14.76
N GLN A 318 -1.44 18.37 -13.83
CA GLN A 318 -2.78 18.94 -13.76
C GLN A 318 -3.16 19.67 -15.06
N LYS A 319 -2.25 20.47 -15.64
CA LYS A 319 -2.48 21.15 -16.92
C LYS A 319 -2.70 20.14 -18.05
N MET A 320 -1.90 19.07 -18.09
CA MET A 320 -2.04 18.02 -19.10
C MET A 320 -3.36 17.26 -18.96
N TYR A 321 -3.77 16.89 -17.74
CA TYR A 321 -5.06 16.25 -17.51
C TYR A 321 -6.25 17.16 -17.85
N LYS A 322 -6.18 18.46 -17.56
CA LYS A 322 -7.19 19.43 -18.01
C LYS A 322 -7.34 19.44 -19.53
N LYS A 323 -6.23 19.39 -20.28
CA LYS A 323 -6.27 19.30 -21.74
C LYS A 323 -6.84 17.96 -22.21
N ALA A 324 -6.47 16.85 -21.56
CA ALA A 324 -7.04 15.53 -21.88
C ALA A 324 -8.57 15.50 -21.72
N VAL A 325 -9.10 16.08 -20.63
CA VAL A 325 -10.54 16.24 -20.40
C VAL A 325 -11.19 17.18 -21.42
N LYS A 326 -10.49 18.25 -21.83
CA LYS A 326 -10.99 19.19 -22.85
C LYS A 326 -11.18 18.51 -24.22
N TYR A 327 -10.22 17.68 -24.63
CA TYR A 327 -10.20 17.08 -25.97
C TYR A 327 -10.74 15.65 -26.02
N GLY A 328 -11.15 15.07 -24.89
CA GLY A 328 -11.71 13.73 -24.87
C GLY A 328 -12.56 13.44 -23.63
N ASP A 329 -13.52 12.54 -23.79
CA ASP A 329 -14.50 12.18 -22.76
C ASP A 329 -14.28 10.74 -22.25
N LYS A 330 -13.21 10.52 -21.50
CA LYS A 330 -12.94 9.24 -20.82
C LYS A 330 -12.89 9.45 -19.31
N GLY A 331 -13.60 8.59 -18.55
CA GLY A 331 -13.64 8.65 -17.09
C GLY A 331 -12.26 8.65 -16.43
N ILE A 332 -11.30 7.89 -17.00
CA ILE A 332 -9.91 7.85 -16.52
C ILE A 332 -9.22 9.24 -16.51
N TYR A 333 -9.63 10.18 -17.35
CA TYR A 333 -9.06 11.52 -17.39
C TYR A 333 -9.57 12.37 -16.22
N LEU A 334 -10.87 12.27 -15.91
CA LEU A 334 -11.49 12.95 -14.77
C LEU A 334 -10.94 12.39 -13.45
N ASP A 335 -10.82 11.07 -13.34
CA ASP A 335 -10.25 10.40 -12.17
C ASP A 335 -8.81 10.89 -11.90
N ALA A 336 -7.98 10.95 -12.95
CA ALA A 336 -6.61 11.42 -12.82
C ALA A 336 -6.52 12.91 -12.49
N LEU A 337 -7.38 13.76 -13.09
CA LEU A 337 -7.43 15.18 -12.79
C LEU A 337 -7.85 15.44 -11.33
N TYR A 338 -8.87 14.71 -10.85
CA TYR A 338 -9.31 14.80 -9.45
C TYR A 338 -8.19 14.36 -8.50
N ARG A 339 -7.57 13.21 -8.77
CA ARG A 339 -6.45 12.69 -7.97
C ARG A 339 -5.32 13.71 -7.85
N VAL A 340 -4.84 14.27 -8.96
CA VAL A 340 -3.75 15.26 -8.93
C VAL A 340 -4.15 16.56 -8.25
N LYS A 341 -5.39 17.04 -8.44
CA LYS A 341 -5.89 18.23 -7.72
C LYS A 341 -5.84 18.04 -6.20
N THR A 342 -6.31 16.89 -5.73
CA THR A 342 -6.27 16.52 -4.32
C THR A 342 -4.83 16.48 -3.81
N THR A 343 -3.91 15.85 -4.54
CA THR A 343 -2.49 15.82 -4.19
C THR A 343 -1.89 17.23 -4.09
N ILE A 344 -2.14 18.11 -5.06
CA ILE A 344 -1.65 19.50 -5.05
C ILE A 344 -2.24 20.29 -3.87
N SER A 345 -3.51 20.06 -3.52
CA SER A 345 -4.14 20.70 -2.37
C SER A 345 -3.45 20.32 -1.06
N TYR A 346 -3.08 19.04 -0.89
CA TYR A 346 -2.30 18.61 0.27
C TYR A 346 -0.94 19.29 0.33
N PHE A 347 -0.21 19.37 -0.79
CA PHE A 347 1.06 20.12 -0.85
C PHE A 347 0.90 21.59 -0.47
N SER A 348 -0.16 22.24 -0.96
CA SER A 348 -0.40 23.68 -0.75
C SER A 348 -0.78 23.97 0.71
N ASN A 349 -1.64 23.14 1.30
CA ASN A 349 -2.05 23.28 2.69
C ASN A 349 -0.87 23.04 3.66
N GLY A 350 0.02 22.09 3.36
CA GLY A 350 1.25 21.88 4.12
C GLY A 350 2.27 23.02 3.99
N GLN A 351 2.19 23.85 2.94
CA GLN A 351 3.01 25.06 2.80
C GLN A 351 2.37 26.32 3.40
N GLN A 352 1.03 26.37 3.54
CA GLN A 352 0.34 27.51 4.15
C GLN A 352 0.34 27.47 5.68
N THR A 353 0.59 26.30 6.29
CA THR A 353 0.84 26.18 7.73
C THR A 353 2.30 26.48 8.13
N ARG A 354 3.10 27.05 7.22
CA ARG A 354 4.51 27.44 7.44
C ARG A 354 4.66 28.77 8.15
#